data_AF-A0A3N5RJM0-F1
#
_entry.id   AF-A0A3N5RJM0-F1
#
_cell.length_a   1.000
_cell.length_b   1.000
_cell.length_c   1.000
_cell.angle_alpha   90.00
_cell.angle_beta   90.00
_cell.angle_gamma   90.00
#
_symmetry.space_group_name_H-M   'P 1'
#
loop_
_entity.id
_entity.type
_entity.pdbx_description
1 polymer ?
#
loop_
_entity_poly.entity_id
_entity_poly.type
_entity_poly.pdbx_seq_one_letter_code
_entity_poly.pdbx_strand_id
1 'polypeptide(L)'
;MQKSLFVFSALALVVFAAGLGVSSWVSPDTIIPLQQPTTTVTPDTPEMPPEESWIIIDLPADATQLEFGAEVYRLVCKACHGDKGQGLTDDWRAQWDPRDQNCWQSKCHARNHPPDGFYMPISPAVVGPPLKIFGTALDLYNYIHTRMPWHDPGSMTEKESWSVTAYILKINDVDPGSDLNAITAAQIRLRAEVAPPVDVQVEEPNRISPYWVVALIVVIALIFLGILALNRRSTD
;
A
#
# COMPACT_ATOMS: atom_id res chain seq x y z
N MET A 1 -59.78 -16.51 -34.05
CA MET A 1 -58.90 -17.40 -33.26
C MET A 1 -57.51 -17.54 -33.89
N GLN A 2 -56.76 -16.45 -34.10
CA GLN A 2 -55.37 -16.53 -34.61
C GLN A 2 -54.47 -15.34 -34.19
N LYS A 3 -54.91 -14.49 -33.26
CA LYS A 3 -54.10 -13.40 -32.69
C LYS A 3 -53.82 -13.56 -31.18
N SER A 4 -54.46 -14.52 -30.51
CA SER A 4 -54.24 -14.78 -29.09
C SER A 4 -53.11 -15.77 -28.81
N LEU A 5 -52.47 -16.34 -29.84
CA LEU A 5 -51.39 -17.33 -29.68
C LEU A 5 -49.98 -16.69 -29.63
N PHE A 6 -49.84 -15.42 -30.01
CA PHE A 6 -48.54 -14.72 -30.00
C PHE A 6 -48.27 -13.86 -28.76
N VAL A 7 -49.28 -13.57 -27.93
CA VAL A 7 -49.12 -12.69 -26.75
C VAL A 7 -48.71 -13.48 -25.50
N PHE A 8 -49.03 -14.77 -25.42
CA PHE A 8 -48.66 -15.63 -24.28
C PHE A 8 -47.20 -16.13 -24.33
N SER A 9 -46.52 -16.03 -25.47
CA SER A 9 -45.11 -16.40 -25.63
C SER A 9 -44.11 -15.29 -25.22
N ALA A 10 -44.56 -14.05 -25.07
CA ALA A 10 -43.70 -12.91 -24.72
C ALA A 10 -43.61 -12.65 -23.21
N LEU A 11 -44.60 -13.10 -22.42
CA LEU A 11 -44.64 -12.86 -20.97
C LEU A 11 -43.90 -13.95 -20.16
N ALA A 12 -43.82 -15.18 -20.68
CA ALA A 12 -43.11 -16.28 -20.02
C ALA A 12 -41.57 -16.15 -20.08
N LEU A 13 -41.04 -15.40 -21.06
CA LEU A 13 -39.59 -15.20 -21.25
C LEU A 13 -39.00 -14.14 -20.30
N VAL A 14 -39.81 -13.20 -19.82
CA VAL A 14 -39.36 -12.10 -18.93
C VAL A 14 -39.24 -12.56 -17.47
N VAL A 15 -40.04 -13.53 -17.04
CA VAL A 15 -39.97 -14.08 -15.67
C VAL A 15 -38.79 -15.05 -15.51
N PHE A 16 -38.34 -15.73 -16.57
CA PHE A 16 -37.16 -16.60 -16.52
C PHE A 16 -35.83 -15.81 -16.52
N ALA A 17 -35.82 -14.58 -17.04
CA ALA A 17 -34.63 -13.74 -17.10
C ALA A 17 -34.36 -12.93 -15.81
N ALA A 18 -35.33 -12.82 -14.91
CA ALA A 18 -35.20 -12.08 -13.64
C ALA A 18 -35.02 -12.98 -12.40
N GLY A 19 -35.13 -14.31 -12.54
CA GLY A 19 -35.09 -15.29 -11.45
C GLY A 19 -33.81 -16.13 -11.36
N LEU A 20 -32.84 -15.94 -12.26
CA LEU A 20 -31.47 -16.44 -12.10
C LEU A 20 -30.66 -15.28 -11.51
N GLY A 21 -30.68 -15.07 -10.20
CA GLY A 21 -29.94 -15.94 -9.30
C GLY A 21 -28.45 -15.70 -9.58
N VAL A 22 -27.84 -14.63 -9.07
CA VAL A 22 -27.47 -14.54 -7.65
C VAL A 22 -26.89 -15.87 -7.14
N SER A 23 -25.88 -16.37 -7.83
CA SER A 23 -24.86 -17.31 -7.36
C SER A 23 -23.96 -17.53 -8.58
N SER A 24 -22.67 -17.23 -8.60
CA SER A 24 -21.68 -18.10 -7.95
C SER A 24 -20.29 -17.78 -8.52
N TRP A 25 -19.67 -16.64 -8.18
CA TRP A 25 -18.22 -16.48 -8.42
C TRP A 25 -17.58 -15.64 -7.29
N VAL A 26 -17.67 -16.17 -6.07
CA VAL A 26 -16.65 -15.92 -5.04
C VAL A 26 -15.73 -17.13 -5.10
N SER A 27 -14.53 -16.96 -5.65
CA SER A 27 -13.49 -17.97 -5.55
C SER A 27 -13.02 -18.02 -4.10
N PRO A 28 -13.00 -19.18 -3.43
CA PRO A 28 -12.28 -19.31 -2.18
C PRO A 28 -10.78 -19.19 -2.46
N ASP A 29 -10.14 -18.31 -1.72
CA ASP A 29 -8.69 -18.14 -1.68
C ASP A 29 -8.01 -19.51 -1.58
N THR A 30 -7.28 -19.88 -2.62
CA THR A 30 -6.27 -20.92 -2.51
C THR A 30 -5.11 -20.30 -1.75
N ILE A 31 -5.14 -20.41 -0.42
CA ILE A 31 -3.95 -20.22 0.39
C ILE A 31 -2.98 -21.33 -0.01
N ILE A 32 -2.05 -21.01 -0.90
CA ILE A 32 -0.84 -21.80 -1.08
C ILE A 32 -0.01 -21.52 0.17
N PRO A 33 0.24 -22.50 1.05
CA PRO A 33 1.20 -22.31 2.12
C PRO A 33 2.56 -22.13 1.43
N LEU A 34 3.18 -20.96 1.62
CA LEU A 34 4.61 -20.83 1.35
C LEU A 34 5.31 -21.82 2.27
N GLN A 35 5.77 -22.95 1.73
CA GLN A 35 6.73 -23.80 2.41
C GLN A 35 8.00 -22.99 2.59
N GLN A 36 8.21 -22.44 3.78
CA GLN A 36 9.53 -21.99 4.21
C GLN A 36 10.46 -23.22 4.16
N PRO A 37 11.65 -23.10 3.55
CA PRO A 37 12.66 -24.13 3.69
C PRO A 37 13.00 -24.27 5.18
N THR A 38 12.74 -25.44 5.74
CA THR A 38 13.18 -25.79 7.09
C THR A 38 14.70 -25.92 7.07
N THR A 39 15.41 -24.88 7.48
CA THR A 39 16.82 -24.98 7.85
C THR A 39 16.90 -25.65 9.22
N THR A 40 17.45 -26.86 9.23
CA THR A 40 17.84 -27.57 10.45
C THR A 40 18.94 -26.78 11.15
N VAL A 41 18.60 -26.09 12.24
CA VAL A 41 19.59 -25.40 13.09
C VAL A 41 20.24 -26.42 14.02
N THR A 42 21.53 -26.66 13.85
CA THR A 42 22.38 -27.34 14.84
C THR A 42 22.78 -26.32 15.91
N PRO A 43 22.70 -26.64 17.21
CA PRO A 43 23.00 -25.68 18.26
C PRO A 43 24.50 -25.69 18.58
N ASP A 44 25.22 -24.65 18.15
CA ASP A 44 26.47 -24.25 18.79
C ASP A 44 26.63 -22.72 18.62
N THR A 45 26.45 -22.00 19.73
CA THR A 45 26.91 -20.64 20.13
C THR A 45 26.90 -19.48 19.09
N PRO A 46 26.32 -18.30 19.43
CA PRO A 46 26.14 -17.21 18.47
C PRO A 46 27.40 -16.36 18.31
N GLU A 47 28.15 -16.64 17.26
CA GLU A 47 29.04 -15.65 16.64
C GLU A 47 28.62 -15.54 15.18
N MET A 48 27.91 -14.45 14.85
CA MET A 48 27.54 -14.18 13.47
C MET A 48 28.82 -14.10 12.64
N PRO A 49 28.92 -14.80 11.50
CA PRO A 49 30.06 -14.63 10.61
C PRO A 49 30.13 -13.16 10.19
N PRO A 50 31.33 -12.58 9.96
CA PRO A 50 31.41 -11.30 9.27
C PRO A 50 30.87 -11.54 7.86
N GLU A 51 29.63 -11.15 7.61
CA GLU A 51 29.16 -10.96 6.25
C GLU A 51 30.11 -9.94 5.62
N GLU A 52 30.85 -10.33 4.57
CA GLU A 52 31.75 -9.42 3.87
C GLU A 52 30.92 -8.26 3.29
N SER A 53 30.92 -7.12 3.99
CA SER A 53 30.24 -5.92 3.54
C SER A 53 31.03 -5.21 2.46
N TRP A 54 30.32 -4.70 1.45
CA TRP A 54 30.87 -3.80 0.43
C TRP A 54 30.99 -2.34 0.93
N ILE A 55 30.42 -2.04 2.11
CA ILE A 55 30.46 -0.73 2.76
C ILE A 55 31.66 -0.71 3.70
N ILE A 56 32.72 0.00 3.29
CA ILE A 56 33.93 0.14 4.10
C ILE A 56 33.73 1.27 5.10
N ILE A 57 33.60 0.91 6.38
CA ILE A 57 33.40 1.84 7.50
C ILE A 57 34.64 1.84 8.40
N ASP A 58 35.26 3.01 8.52
CA ASP A 58 36.40 3.25 9.41
C ASP A 58 35.93 4.02 10.65
N LEU A 59 35.43 3.26 11.62
CA LEU A 59 34.97 3.77 12.92
C LEU A 59 35.69 3.02 14.04
N PRO A 60 35.85 3.63 15.23
CA PRO A 60 36.45 2.95 16.36
C PRO A 60 35.59 1.76 16.80
N ALA A 61 36.22 0.77 17.44
CA ALA A 61 35.56 -0.48 17.81
C ALA A 61 34.41 -0.30 18.81
N ASP A 62 34.39 0.80 19.56
CA ASP A 62 33.36 1.18 20.52
C ASP A 62 32.29 2.13 19.94
N ALA A 63 32.30 2.37 18.63
CA ALA A 63 31.28 3.16 17.97
C ALA A 63 29.88 2.60 18.24
N THR A 64 28.98 3.49 18.62
CA THR A 64 27.58 3.17 18.88
C THR A 64 26.87 2.75 17.60
N GLN A 65 25.73 2.05 17.75
CA GLN A 65 24.85 1.71 16.64
C GLN A 65 24.43 2.97 15.84
N LEU A 66 24.22 4.10 16.53
CA LEU A 66 23.83 5.35 15.91
C LEU A 66 24.96 5.97 15.07
N GLU A 67 26.20 5.94 15.56
CA GLU A 67 27.38 6.43 14.81
C GLU A 67 27.64 5.57 13.58
N PHE A 68 27.57 4.24 13.73
CA PHE A 68 27.67 3.32 12.61
C PHE A 68 26.57 3.59 11.57
N GLY A 69 25.33 3.81 12.03
CA GLY A 69 24.19 4.13 11.17
C GLY A 69 24.33 5.45 10.42
N ALA A 70 24.89 6.47 11.07
CA ALA A 70 25.18 7.76 10.44
C ALA A 70 26.19 7.60 9.29
N GLU A 71 27.18 6.72 9.46
CA GLU A 71 28.19 6.48 8.44
C GLU A 71 27.65 5.64 7.27
N VAL A 72 26.85 4.61 7.55
CA VAL A 72 26.07 3.90 6.50
C VAL A 72 25.22 4.89 5.71
N TYR A 73 24.50 5.77 6.41
CA TYR A 73 23.68 6.79 5.77
C TYR A 73 24.50 7.72 4.88
N ARG A 74 25.66 8.18 5.36
CA ARG A 74 26.56 9.07 4.63
C ARG A 74 27.09 8.42 3.35
N LEU A 75 27.47 7.16 3.42
CA LEU A 75 28.09 6.41 2.33
C LEU A 75 27.08 5.95 1.28
N VAL A 76 25.89 5.52 1.71
CA VAL A 76 24.95 4.79 0.85
C VAL A 76 23.68 5.58 0.54
N CYS A 77 23.15 6.33 1.50
CA CYS A 77 21.79 6.89 1.41
C CYS A 77 21.77 8.37 1.00
N LYS A 78 22.68 9.16 1.58
CA LYS A 78 22.72 10.63 1.52
C LYS A 78 22.73 11.17 0.09
N ALA A 79 23.39 10.47 -0.83
CA ALA A 79 23.45 10.88 -2.23
C ALA A 79 22.06 11.15 -2.83
N CYS A 80 21.13 10.24 -2.57
CA CYS A 80 19.76 10.29 -3.07
C CYS A 80 18.81 10.96 -2.06
N HIS A 81 18.94 10.64 -0.77
CA HIS A 81 17.98 11.06 0.24
C HIS A 81 18.30 12.39 0.91
N GLY A 82 19.39 13.06 0.53
CA GLY A 82 19.81 14.34 1.11
C GLY A 82 20.70 14.17 2.33
N ASP A 83 21.47 15.19 2.67
CA ASP A 83 22.32 15.20 3.88
C ASP A 83 21.53 15.25 5.19
N LYS A 84 20.32 15.81 5.15
CA LYS A 84 19.39 15.91 6.28
C LYS A 84 18.15 15.03 6.07
N GLY A 85 18.18 14.12 5.10
CA GLY A 85 17.03 13.29 4.76
C GLY A 85 15.90 13.99 4.02
N GLN A 86 16.10 15.22 3.55
CA GLN A 86 15.10 16.05 2.85
C GLN A 86 14.75 15.58 1.43
N GLY A 87 15.40 14.52 0.94
CA GLY A 87 15.29 14.05 -0.42
C GLY A 87 16.21 14.82 -1.37
N LEU A 88 16.09 14.52 -2.67
CA LEU A 88 16.92 15.11 -3.72
C LEU A 88 16.38 16.50 -4.14
N THR A 89 16.41 17.46 -3.21
CA THR A 89 15.95 18.84 -3.44
C THR A 89 16.92 19.65 -4.29
N ASP A 90 16.45 20.75 -4.87
CA ASP A 90 17.29 21.68 -5.65
C ASP A 90 18.46 22.23 -4.81
N ASP A 91 18.19 22.61 -3.56
CA ASP A 91 19.21 23.09 -2.63
C ASP A 91 20.27 22.03 -2.31
N TRP A 92 19.86 20.76 -2.19
CA TRP A 92 20.79 19.65 -1.98
C TRP A 92 21.65 19.41 -3.22
N ARG A 93 21.04 19.39 -4.41
CA ARG A 93 21.75 19.23 -5.70
C ARG A 93 22.71 20.37 -5.96
N ALA A 94 22.38 21.60 -5.56
CA ALA A 94 23.24 22.77 -5.73
C ALA A 94 24.59 22.66 -5.00
N GLN A 95 24.74 21.73 -4.03
CA GLN A 95 26.00 21.45 -3.35
C GLN A 95 26.99 20.60 -4.18
N TRP A 96 26.53 19.99 -5.27
CA TRP A 96 27.31 19.07 -6.09
C TRP A 96 27.99 19.83 -7.25
N ASP A 97 29.01 19.21 -7.87
CA ASP A 97 29.58 19.72 -9.12
C ASP A 97 28.45 19.97 -10.12
N PRO A 98 28.43 21.12 -10.83
CA PRO A 98 27.39 21.46 -11.80
C PRO A 98 27.05 20.34 -12.81
N ARG A 99 28.01 19.47 -13.14
CA ARG A 99 27.81 18.32 -14.05
C ARG A 99 27.02 17.18 -13.42
N ASP A 100 27.03 17.06 -12.09
CA ASP A 100 26.41 15.96 -11.34
C ASP A 100 25.06 16.35 -10.72
N GLN A 101 24.63 17.61 -10.87
CA GLN A 101 23.37 18.12 -10.28
C GLN A 101 22.11 17.54 -10.96
N ASN A 102 22.24 16.85 -12.09
CA ASN A 102 21.10 16.32 -12.84
C ASN A 102 21.23 14.80 -13.03
N CYS A 103 21.24 14.08 -11.91
CA CYS A 103 21.46 12.63 -11.82
C CYS A 103 20.59 11.79 -12.79
N TRP A 104 19.39 12.26 -13.14
CA TRP A 104 18.43 11.56 -14.00
C TRP A 104 18.54 11.92 -15.50
N GLN A 105 19.59 12.61 -15.93
CA GLN A 105 19.79 12.89 -17.36
C GLN A 105 20.02 11.61 -18.17
N SER A 106 19.78 11.72 -19.49
CA SER A 106 20.01 10.65 -20.45
C SER A 106 21.41 10.06 -20.28
N LYS A 107 21.51 8.73 -20.25
CA LYS A 107 22.75 7.97 -20.03
C LYS A 107 23.37 8.12 -18.62
N CYS A 108 22.76 8.87 -17.71
CA CYS A 108 23.01 8.79 -16.26
C CYS A 108 21.99 7.82 -15.64
N HIS A 109 21.24 8.20 -14.60
CA HIS A 109 20.18 7.36 -14.01
C HIS A 109 18.83 7.43 -14.74
N ALA A 110 18.82 7.83 -16.02
CA ALA A 110 17.64 7.76 -16.89
C ALA A 110 17.34 6.34 -17.35
N ARG A 111 16.17 6.12 -17.94
CA ARG A 111 15.77 4.80 -18.50
C ARG A 111 16.74 4.22 -19.52
N ASN A 112 17.56 5.06 -20.15
CA ASN A 112 18.54 4.65 -21.17
C ASN A 112 19.97 4.55 -20.63
N HIS A 113 20.14 4.39 -19.32
CA HIS A 113 21.44 4.23 -18.64
C HIS A 113 22.33 3.15 -19.27
N PRO A 114 23.67 3.24 -19.14
CA PRO A 114 24.59 2.18 -19.52
C PRO A 114 24.31 0.86 -18.78
N PRO A 115 24.82 -0.28 -19.26
CA PRO A 115 24.57 -1.60 -18.66
C PRO A 115 24.89 -1.67 -17.16
N ASP A 116 25.95 -1.01 -16.71
CA ASP A 116 26.39 -1.02 -15.30
C ASP A 116 25.71 0.06 -14.44
N GLY A 117 24.78 0.83 -15.03
CA GLY A 117 24.00 1.85 -14.32
C GLY A 117 22.64 1.33 -13.84
N PHE A 118 21.85 2.22 -13.24
CA PHE A 118 20.48 1.93 -12.82
C PHE A 118 19.53 3.10 -13.10
N TYR A 119 18.26 2.80 -13.31
CA TYR A 119 17.21 3.81 -13.44
C TYR A 119 16.77 4.31 -12.06
N MET A 120 16.81 5.62 -11.84
CA MET A 120 16.35 6.26 -10.61
C MET A 120 15.03 7.01 -10.86
N PRO A 121 13.89 6.52 -10.36
CA PRO A 121 12.61 7.17 -10.61
C PRO A 121 12.38 8.40 -9.73
N ILE A 122 12.58 8.26 -8.42
CA ILE A 122 12.28 9.26 -7.39
C ILE A 122 13.27 9.04 -6.24
N SER A 123 13.76 10.14 -5.65
CA SER A 123 14.60 10.12 -4.46
C SER A 123 13.89 10.89 -3.33
N PRO A 124 12.98 10.22 -2.61
CA PRO A 124 12.10 10.88 -1.66
C PRO A 124 12.85 11.33 -0.40
N ALA A 125 12.23 12.24 0.34
CA ALA A 125 12.66 12.51 1.71
C ALA A 125 12.46 11.27 2.59
N VAL A 126 13.39 11.06 3.53
CA VAL A 126 13.29 10.08 4.61
C VAL A 126 12.95 10.74 5.95
N VAL A 127 12.90 12.08 5.98
CA VAL A 127 12.39 12.85 7.13
C VAL A 127 10.97 13.35 6.91
N GLY A 128 10.20 13.44 7.99
CA GLY A 128 8.87 14.05 8.00
C GLY A 128 7.76 13.10 7.52
N PRO A 129 6.75 13.59 6.77
CA PRO A 129 5.57 12.80 6.38
C PRO A 129 5.86 11.44 5.71
N PRO A 130 6.90 11.28 4.85
CA PRO A 130 7.20 9.99 4.26
C PRO A 130 7.48 8.87 5.26
N LEU A 131 8.02 9.17 6.45
CA LEU A 131 8.26 8.16 7.47
C LEU A 131 6.96 7.49 7.94
N LYS A 132 5.83 8.22 7.89
CA LYS A 132 4.52 7.75 8.36
C LYS A 132 3.87 6.73 7.41
N ILE A 133 4.51 6.38 6.30
CA ILE A 133 4.06 5.25 5.47
C ILE A 133 4.27 3.92 6.20
N PHE A 134 5.21 3.85 7.13
CA PHE A 134 5.50 2.70 7.96
C PHE A 134 4.64 2.71 9.24
N GLY A 135 4.18 1.55 9.68
CA GLY A 135 3.44 1.43 10.94
C GLY A 135 4.38 1.53 12.14
N THR A 136 5.51 0.81 12.06
CA THR A 136 6.52 0.67 13.11
C THR A 136 7.93 0.90 12.58
N ALA A 137 8.89 1.10 13.49
CA ALA A 137 10.31 1.08 13.11
C ALA A 137 10.76 -0.28 12.55
N LEU A 138 10.13 -1.38 12.96
CA LEU A 138 10.38 -2.69 12.36
C LEU A 138 9.97 -2.73 10.88
N ASP A 139 8.85 -2.09 10.51
CA ASP A 139 8.43 -2.00 9.10
C ASP A 139 9.43 -1.19 8.26
N LEU A 140 9.97 -0.11 8.84
CA LEU A 140 11.03 0.69 8.22
C LEU A 140 12.30 -0.14 8.01
N TYR A 141 12.76 -0.86 9.05
CA TYR A 141 13.90 -1.78 8.94
C TYR A 141 13.70 -2.79 7.82
N ASN A 142 12.55 -3.50 7.82
CA ASN A 142 12.25 -4.52 6.81
C ASN A 142 12.29 -3.94 5.40
N TYR A 143 11.77 -2.72 5.23
CA TYR A 143 11.82 -2.04 3.94
C TYR A 143 13.24 -1.68 3.53
N ILE A 144 14.04 -1.11 4.44
CA ILE A 144 15.44 -0.76 4.17
C ILE A 144 16.23 -2.03 3.82
N HIS A 145 16.15 -3.06 4.65
CA HIS A 145 16.91 -4.29 4.49
C HIS A 145 16.57 -5.04 3.18
N THR A 146 15.35 -4.93 2.66
CA THR A 146 14.93 -5.70 1.47
C THR A 146 14.80 -4.89 0.19
N ARG A 147 14.72 -3.55 0.29
CA ARG A 147 14.43 -2.66 -0.85
C ARG A 147 15.49 -1.60 -1.05
N MET A 148 16.45 -1.48 -0.14
CA MET A 148 17.54 -0.52 -0.22
C MET A 148 18.91 -1.21 -0.20
N PRO A 149 19.95 -0.56 -0.75
CA PRO A 149 19.86 0.65 -1.57
C PRO A 149 19.17 0.39 -2.91
N TRP A 150 18.62 1.44 -3.53
CA TRP A 150 17.82 1.29 -4.76
C TRP A 150 18.58 0.62 -5.93
N HIS A 151 19.89 0.82 -6.00
CA HIS A 151 20.72 0.27 -7.08
C HIS A 151 21.07 -1.21 -6.87
N ASP A 152 20.99 -1.71 -5.64
CA ASP A 152 21.30 -3.09 -5.28
C ASP A 152 20.49 -3.52 -4.03
N PRO A 153 19.17 -3.75 -4.17
CA PRO A 153 18.30 -4.02 -3.03
C PRO A 153 18.70 -5.31 -2.28
N GLY A 154 18.82 -5.21 -0.96
CA GLY A 154 19.15 -6.37 -0.13
C GLY A 154 20.64 -6.68 0.00
N SER A 155 21.52 -5.80 -0.49
CA SER A 155 22.97 -5.98 -0.40
C SER A 155 23.60 -5.52 0.91
N MET A 156 22.82 -4.87 1.80
CA MET A 156 23.29 -4.46 3.11
C MET A 156 23.08 -5.58 4.13
N THR A 157 24.06 -5.76 5.01
CA THR A 157 23.99 -6.67 6.15
C THR A 157 22.89 -6.25 7.14
N GLU A 158 22.49 -7.16 8.03
CA GLU A 158 21.53 -6.84 9.10
C GLU A 158 22.04 -5.70 10.00
N LYS A 159 23.34 -5.73 10.36
CA LYS A 159 23.96 -4.69 11.20
C LYS A 159 23.83 -3.31 10.58
N GLU A 160 24.13 -3.19 9.29
CA GLU A 160 24.02 -1.92 8.55
C GLU A 160 22.58 -1.45 8.46
N SER A 161 21.68 -2.37 8.14
CA SER A 161 20.25 -2.10 8.00
C SER A 161 19.63 -1.64 9.33
N TRP A 162 19.97 -2.28 10.45
CA TRP A 162 19.53 -1.86 11.78
C TRP A 162 20.09 -0.50 12.17
N SER A 163 21.40 -0.32 11.94
CA SER A 163 22.09 0.91 12.33
C SER A 163 21.56 2.11 11.55
N VAL A 164 21.40 1.99 10.23
CA VAL A 164 20.85 3.09 9.41
C VAL A 164 19.36 3.35 9.73
N THR A 165 18.61 2.31 10.10
CA THR A 165 17.24 2.49 10.60
C THR A 165 17.24 3.33 11.88
N ALA A 166 18.10 3.01 12.86
CA ALA A 166 18.24 3.78 14.10
C ALA A 166 18.62 5.24 13.81
N TYR A 167 19.53 5.47 12.87
CA TYR A 167 19.90 6.82 12.44
C TYR A 167 18.73 7.58 11.79
N ILE A 168 17.97 6.94 10.90
CA ILE A 168 16.79 7.55 10.26
C ILE A 168 15.72 7.93 11.29
N LEU A 169 15.50 7.08 12.30
CA LEU A 169 14.62 7.43 13.43
C LEU A 169 15.15 8.67 14.17
N LYS A 170 16.44 8.69 14.47
CA LYS A 170 17.07 9.80 15.20
C LYS A 170 16.92 11.14 14.47
N ILE A 171 17.17 11.19 13.16
CA ILE A 171 17.02 12.43 12.36
C ILE A 171 15.54 12.83 12.13
N ASN A 172 14.61 11.99 12.55
CA ASN A 172 13.17 12.27 12.62
C ASN A 172 12.69 12.58 14.05
N ASP A 173 13.62 12.85 14.97
CA ASP A 173 13.33 13.10 16.40
C ASP A 173 12.61 11.93 17.11
N VAL A 174 12.76 10.71 16.59
CA VAL A 174 12.31 9.47 17.22
C VAL A 174 13.49 8.83 17.92
N ASP A 175 13.36 8.53 19.21
CA ASP A 175 14.43 7.87 19.97
C ASP A 175 14.51 6.37 19.63
N PRO A 176 15.60 5.88 19.02
CA PRO A 176 15.77 4.46 18.73
C PRO A 176 16.25 3.64 19.94
N GLY A 177 16.65 4.30 21.04
CA GLY A 177 17.42 3.67 22.11
C GLY A 177 18.88 3.41 21.72
N SER A 178 19.63 2.70 22.57
CA SER A 178 21.04 2.38 22.33
C SER A 178 21.26 1.16 21.43
N ASP A 179 20.26 0.28 21.35
CA ASP A 179 20.29 -0.96 20.56
C ASP A 179 18.90 -1.22 19.95
N LEU A 180 18.70 -0.68 18.75
CA LEU A 180 17.51 -0.97 17.95
C LEU A 180 17.64 -2.39 17.37
N ASN A 181 16.65 -3.22 17.64
CA ASN A 181 16.56 -4.59 17.15
C ASN A 181 15.09 -4.95 16.88
N ALA A 182 14.82 -6.18 16.44
CA ALA A 182 13.48 -6.60 16.05
C ALA A 182 12.42 -6.38 17.15
N ILE A 183 12.79 -6.57 18.43
CA ILE A 183 11.88 -6.43 19.57
C ILE A 183 11.60 -4.97 19.86
N THR A 184 12.64 -4.15 20.00
CA THR A 184 12.50 -2.72 20.33
C THR A 184 11.87 -1.94 19.18
N ALA A 185 12.23 -2.25 17.93
CA ALA A 185 11.70 -1.60 16.74
C ALA A 185 10.20 -1.88 16.52
N ALA A 186 9.71 -3.06 16.90
CA ALA A 186 8.27 -3.39 16.81
C ALA A 186 7.41 -2.53 17.76
N GLN A 187 8.01 -2.00 18.82
CA GLN A 187 7.33 -1.19 19.84
C GLN A 187 7.28 0.30 19.47
N ILE A 188 8.18 0.77 18.60
CA ILE A 188 8.23 2.16 18.15
C ILE A 188 7.22 2.36 17.02
N ARG A 189 6.12 3.08 17.29
CA ARG A 189 5.10 3.42 16.29
C ARG A 189 5.50 4.69 15.51
N LEU A 190 5.47 4.61 14.18
CA LEU A 190 5.78 5.74 13.29
C LEU A 190 4.53 6.40 12.71
N ARG A 191 3.46 5.62 12.55
CA ARG A 191 2.13 6.11 12.24
C ARG A 191 1.24 6.01 13.48
N ALA A 192 0.41 7.02 13.69
CA ALA A 192 -0.69 6.92 14.64
C ALA A 192 -1.62 5.78 14.19
N GLU A 193 -1.97 4.88 15.11
CA GLU A 193 -3.02 3.89 14.86
C GLU A 193 -4.28 4.65 14.44
N VAL A 194 -4.82 4.33 13.26
CA VAL A 194 -6.17 4.80 12.93
C VAL A 194 -7.06 4.08 13.93
N ALA A 195 -7.67 4.84 14.85
CA ALA A 195 -8.61 4.26 15.80
C ALA A 195 -9.59 3.38 14.99
N PRO A 196 -9.91 2.16 15.46
CA PRO A 196 -10.91 1.34 14.80
C PRO A 196 -12.13 2.23 14.55
N PRO A 197 -12.76 2.16 13.37
CA PRO A 197 -13.90 3.02 13.06
C PRO A 197 -14.85 2.94 14.24
N VAL A 198 -15.05 4.08 14.92
CA VAL A 198 -16.11 4.19 15.92
C VAL A 198 -17.35 3.72 15.18
N ASP A 199 -18.03 2.74 15.75
CA ASP A 199 -19.26 2.18 15.20
C ASP A 199 -20.31 3.29 15.27
N VAL A 200 -20.22 4.24 14.35
CA VAL A 200 -21.21 5.29 14.16
C VAL A 200 -22.42 4.52 13.68
N GLN A 201 -23.37 4.34 14.58
CA GLN A 201 -24.72 3.92 14.25
C GLN A 201 -25.23 4.92 13.22
N VAL A 202 -25.01 4.63 11.94
CA VAL A 202 -25.60 5.40 10.85
C VAL A 202 -27.09 5.07 10.96
N GLU A 203 -27.86 5.95 11.59
CA GLU A 203 -29.30 5.94 11.45
C GLU A 203 -29.58 5.97 9.94
N GLU A 204 -30.00 4.82 9.39
CA GLU A 204 -30.35 4.74 7.98
C GLU A 204 -31.43 5.81 7.74
N PRO A 205 -31.19 6.81 6.88
CA PRO A 205 -32.19 7.83 6.59
C PRO A 205 -33.43 7.11 6.08
N ASN A 206 -34.56 7.31 6.77
CA ASN A 206 -35.86 6.67 6.56
C ASN A 206 -36.08 6.35 5.07
N ARG A 207 -35.80 5.11 4.65
CA ARG A 207 -36.00 4.68 3.27
C ARG A 207 -37.49 4.74 3.03
N ILE A 208 -37.95 5.81 2.38
CA ILE A 208 -39.33 5.94 1.92
C ILE A 208 -39.60 4.74 1.02
N SER A 209 -40.35 3.78 1.53
CA SER A 209 -40.57 2.51 0.86
C SER A 209 -41.26 2.72 -0.49
N PRO A 210 -40.82 2.06 -1.58
CA PRO A 210 -41.37 2.27 -2.93
C PRO A 210 -42.84 1.82 -3.09
N TYR A 211 -43.45 1.23 -2.06
CA TYR A 211 -44.84 0.75 -2.10
C TYR A 211 -45.87 1.84 -2.41
N TRP A 212 -45.60 3.12 -2.10
CA TRP A 212 -46.52 4.21 -2.45
C TRP A 212 -46.61 4.42 -3.98
N VAL A 213 -45.53 4.18 -4.72
CA VAL A 213 -45.52 4.26 -6.20
C VAL A 213 -46.37 3.14 -6.78
N VAL A 214 -46.23 1.92 -6.24
CA VAL A 214 -47.02 0.77 -6.66
C VAL A 214 -48.50 0.99 -6.36
N ALA A 215 -48.83 1.52 -5.17
CA ALA A 215 -50.21 1.86 -4.81
C ALA A 215 -50.80 2.91 -5.76
N LEU A 216 -50.03 3.95 -6.11
CA LEU A 216 -50.45 4.98 -7.07
C LEU A 216 -50.75 4.39 -8.45
N ILE A 217 -49.90 3.50 -8.96
CA ILE A 217 -50.09 2.84 -10.26
C ILE A 217 -51.37 1.98 -10.25
N VAL A 218 -51.62 1.23 -9.17
CA VAL A 218 -52.83 0.41 -9.04
C VAL A 218 -54.09 1.28 -9.05
N VAL A 219 -54.10 2.39 -8.31
CA VAL A 219 -55.23 3.32 -8.28
C VAL A 219 -55.50 3.91 -9.67
N ILE A 220 -54.44 4.35 -10.38
CA ILE A 220 -54.58 4.88 -11.74
C ILE A 220 -55.15 3.82 -12.70
N ALA A 221 -54.67 2.57 -12.60
CA ALA A 221 -55.18 1.47 -13.43
C ALA A 221 -56.66 1.17 -13.16
N LEU A 222 -57.09 1.18 -11.90
CA LEU A 222 -58.49 0.97 -11.52
C LEU A 222 -59.40 2.11 -12.02
N ILE A 223 -58.94 3.36 -11.93
CA ILE A 223 -59.68 4.51 -12.48
C ILE A 223 -59.83 4.35 -14.00
N PHE A 224 -58.75 4.00 -14.70
CA PHE A 224 -58.78 3.82 -16.15
C PHE A 224 -59.71 2.67 -16.58
N LEU A 225 -59.68 1.54 -15.87
CA LEU A 225 -60.60 0.42 -16.08
C LEU A 225 -62.06 0.82 -15.81
N GLY A 226 -62.31 1.62 -14.78
CA GLY A 226 -63.64 2.16 -14.48
C GLY A 226 -64.17 3.05 -15.60
N ILE A 227 -63.33 3.97 -16.12
CA ILE A 227 -63.67 4.84 -17.26
C ILE A 227 -63.98 4.01 -18.51
N LEU A 228 -63.16 2.99 -18.81
CA LEU A 228 -63.39 2.10 -19.95
C LEU A 228 -64.70 1.31 -19.80
N ALA A 229 -65.02 0.82 -18.60
CA ALA A 229 -66.27 0.11 -18.34
C ALA A 229 -67.50 1.02 -18.48
N LEU A 230 -67.41 2.28 -18.03
CA LEU A 230 -68.46 3.27 -18.19
C LEU A 230 -68.68 3.63 -19.66
N ASN A 231 -67.61 3.85 -20.42
CA ASN A 231 -67.69 4.20 -21.84
C ASN A 231 -68.23 3.06 -22.72
N ARG A 232 -68.00 1.81 -22.31
CA ARG A 232 -68.52 0.62 -23.01
C ARG A 232 -70.03 0.43 -22.79
N ARG A 233 -70.57 0.87 -21.63
CA ARG A 233 -72.01 0.84 -21.33
C ARG A 233 -72.81 1.95 -22.02
N SER A 234 -72.17 3.04 -22.47
CA SER A 234 -72.85 4.10 -23.24
C SER A 234 -72.96 3.80 -24.73
N THR A 235 -72.31 2.74 -25.21
CA THR A 235 -72.33 2.31 -26.62
C THR A 235 -73.20 1.07 -26.88
N ASP A 236 -73.85 0.53 -25.84
CA ASP A 236 -74.87 -0.52 -25.90
C ASP A 236 -76.25 0.10 -25.58
#